data_AF-A0A382FEH7-F1
#
_entry.id   AF-A0A382FEH7-F1
#
_cell.length_a   1.000
_cell.length_b   1.000
_cell.length_c   1.000
_cell.angle_alpha   90.00
_cell.angle_beta   90.00
_cell.angle_gamma   90.00
#
_symmetry.space_group_name_H-M   'P 1'
#
loop_
_entity.id
_entity.type
_entity.pdbx_description
1 polymer ?
#
loop_
_entity_poly.entity_id
_entity_poly.type
_entity_poly.pdbx_seq_one_letter_code
_entity_poly.pdbx_strand_id
1 'polypeptide(L)'
;HLRFDYRGVIVDVDADFQGSEEWYREMAKSKPPRDKPWYHVLVDQSNTTTYVAEQNLEEEPSPQPVLHPLVEQYFNRFEEGCYQTDFC
;
A
#
# COMPACT_ATOMS: atom_id res chain seq x y z
N HIS A 1 -6.53 -5.35 3.04
CA HIS A 1 -7.34 -4.14 2.70
C HIS A 1 -8.80 -4.42 3.03
N LEU A 2 -9.37 -3.68 3.98
CA LEU A 2 -10.65 -3.99 4.64
C LEU A 2 -11.85 -4.18 3.69
N ARG A 3 -11.91 -3.47 2.56
CA ARG A 3 -13.07 -3.52 1.64
C ARG A 3 -12.91 -4.43 0.41
N PHE A 4 -11.69 -4.70 0.01
CA PHE A 4 -11.38 -5.39 -1.26
C PHE A 4 -10.62 -6.70 -1.03
N ASP A 5 -10.32 -7.01 0.23
CA ASP A 5 -9.76 -8.30 0.68
C ASP A 5 -8.52 -8.75 -0.08
N TYR A 6 -7.66 -7.79 -0.44
CA TYR A 6 -6.32 -8.08 -0.94
C TYR A 6 -5.26 -7.79 0.13
N ARG A 7 -4.16 -8.53 0.03
CA ARG A 7 -2.91 -8.27 0.73
C ARG A 7 -1.97 -7.43 -0.13
N GLY A 8 -1.10 -6.67 0.50
CA GLY A 8 -0.06 -5.93 -0.19
C GLY A 8 1.03 -5.48 0.77
N VAL A 9 2.06 -4.85 0.22
CA VAL A 9 3.12 -4.19 0.98
C VAL A 9 3.07 -2.69 0.74
N ILE A 10 3.17 -1.91 1.81
CA ILE A 10 3.28 -0.46 1.75
C ILE A 10 4.72 -0.11 1.31
N VAL A 11 4.86 0.72 0.28
CA VAL A 11 6.17 1.18 -0.22
C VAL A 11 6.43 2.66 0.03
N ASP A 12 5.38 3.45 0.24
CA ASP A 12 5.50 4.88 0.52
C ASP A 12 4.24 5.42 1.21
N VAL A 13 4.33 6.60 1.81
CA VAL A 13 3.25 7.28 2.52
C VAL A 13 3.26 8.79 2.27
N ASP A 14 2.11 9.33 1.92
CA ASP A 14 1.85 10.77 1.94
C ASP A 14 1.11 11.13 3.22
N ALA A 15 1.48 12.24 3.87
CA ALA A 15 0.82 12.70 5.10
C ALA A 15 -0.65 13.12 4.88
N ASP A 16 -0.96 13.52 3.65
CA ASP A 16 -2.27 13.94 3.18
C ASP A 16 -2.46 13.48 1.72
N PHE A 17 -3.69 13.53 1.21
CA PHE A 17 -4.04 13.04 -0.12
C PHE A 17 -3.37 13.89 -1.21
N GLN A 18 -2.52 13.26 -2.03
CA GLN A 18 -1.77 13.89 -3.13
C GLN A 18 -2.33 13.55 -4.53
N GLY A 19 -3.41 12.78 -4.62
CA GLY A 19 -4.03 12.43 -5.90
C GLY A 19 -4.84 13.60 -6.51
N SER A 20 -5.30 13.42 -7.75
CA SER A 20 -6.14 14.42 -8.41
C SER A 20 -7.57 14.44 -7.87
N GLU A 21 -8.28 15.55 -8.07
CA GLU A 21 -9.70 15.67 -7.73
C GLU A 21 -10.58 14.68 -8.47
N GLU A 22 -10.26 14.42 -9.75
CA GLU A 22 -10.94 13.45 -10.60
C GLU A 22 -10.74 12.05 -10.04
N TRP A 23 -9.48 11.68 -9.76
CA TRP A 23 -9.15 10.39 -9.17
C TRP A 23 -9.89 10.18 -7.84
N TYR A 24 -9.90 11.18 -6.96
CA TYR A 24 -10.59 11.08 -5.67
C TYR A 24 -12.08 10.82 -5.85
N ARG A 25 -12.74 11.51 -6.79
CA ARG A 25 -14.16 11.33 -7.06
C ARG A 25 -14.47 9.95 -7.63
N GLU A 26 -13.63 9.44 -8.50
CA GLU A 26 -13.86 8.18 -9.20
C GLU A 26 -13.50 6.96 -8.35
N MET A 27 -12.35 7.00 -7.69
CA MET A 27 -11.74 5.83 -7.04
C MET A 27 -12.03 5.77 -5.54
N ALA A 28 -12.04 6.90 -4.84
CA ALA A 28 -12.20 6.94 -3.39
C ALA A 28 -13.68 6.84 -2.95
N LYS A 29 -14.32 5.69 -3.21
CA LYS A 29 -15.76 5.47 -3.01
C LYS A 29 -16.27 5.78 -1.59
N SER A 30 -15.45 5.52 -0.56
CA SER A 30 -15.79 5.82 0.84
C SER A 30 -15.56 7.28 1.24
N LYS A 31 -15.02 8.11 0.34
CA LYS A 31 -14.62 9.51 0.59
C LYS A 31 -13.83 9.68 1.90
N PRO A 32 -12.70 8.95 2.05
CA PRO A 32 -11.84 9.05 3.23
C PRO A 32 -11.26 10.47 3.37
N PRO A 33 -10.99 10.95 4.60
CA PRO A 33 -10.42 12.28 4.80
C PRO A 33 -9.12 12.48 4.02
N ARG A 34 -8.96 13.68 3.47
CA ARG A 34 -7.79 14.04 2.68
C ARG A 34 -6.63 14.53 3.54
N ASP A 35 -6.91 14.97 4.77
CA ASP A 35 -5.95 15.46 5.77
C ASP A 35 -5.41 14.33 6.67
N LYS A 36 -5.46 13.09 6.19
CA LYS A 36 -4.98 11.88 6.87
C LYS A 36 -4.02 11.14 5.96
N PRO A 37 -3.17 10.24 6.49
CA PRO A 37 -2.20 9.53 5.66
C PRO A 37 -2.81 8.66 4.57
N TRP A 38 -2.14 8.63 3.43
CA TRP A 38 -2.43 7.76 2.29
C TRP A 38 -1.19 6.98 1.90
N TYR A 39 -1.38 5.72 1.56
CA TYR A 39 -0.30 4.77 1.34
C TYR A 39 -0.27 4.29 -0.09
N HIS A 40 0.94 4.18 -0.62
CA HIS A 40 1.21 3.50 -1.89
C HIS A 40 1.46 2.03 -1.59
N VAL A 41 0.64 1.16 -2.17
CA VAL A 41 0.63 -0.27 -1.87
C VAL A 41 0.84 -1.08 -3.14
N LEU A 42 1.77 -2.05 -3.09
CA LEU A 42 1.89 -3.08 -4.12
C LEU A 42 0.94 -4.23 -3.78
N VAL A 43 0.06 -4.60 -4.70
CA VAL A 43 -0.94 -5.66 -4.47
C VAL A 43 -0.31 -7.03 -4.71
N ASP A 44 -0.47 -7.93 -3.75
CA ASP A 44 0.06 -9.30 -3.85
C ASP A 44 -0.57 -10.09 -5.01
N GLN A 45 0.23 -10.95 -5.66
CA GLN A 45 -0.13 -11.76 -6.83
C GLN A 45 -0.74 -10.94 -7.98
N SER A 46 -0.29 -9.69 -8.12
CA SER A 46 -0.78 -8.75 -9.13
C SER A 46 0.36 -7.91 -9.67
N ASN A 47 0.11 -7.22 -10.77
CA ASN A 47 0.98 -6.16 -11.30
C ASN A 47 0.43 -4.77 -10.94
N THR A 48 -0.49 -4.71 -9.98
CA THR A 48 -1.25 -3.51 -9.65
C THR A 48 -0.65 -2.80 -8.44
N THR A 49 -0.44 -1.49 -8.57
CA THR A 49 -0.22 -0.60 -7.44
C THR A 49 -1.51 0.16 -7.13
N THR A 50 -1.69 0.52 -5.87
CA THR A 50 -2.90 1.20 -5.41
C THR A 50 -2.58 2.25 -4.36
N TYR A 51 -3.48 3.24 -4.25
CA TYR A 51 -3.34 4.39 -3.36
C TYR A 51 -4.50 4.39 -2.37
N VAL A 52 -4.18 4.20 -1.09
CA VAL A 52 -5.16 3.77 -0.09
C VAL A 52 -5.09 4.64 1.16
N ALA A 53 -6.22 5.19 1.57
CA ALA A 53 -6.32 5.87 2.85
C ALA A 53 -6.12 4.90 4.03
N GLU A 54 -5.41 5.35 5.08
CA GLU A 54 -5.09 4.56 6.28
C GLU A 54 -6.26 3.74 6.83
N GLN A 55 -7.45 4.34 6.93
CA GLN A 55 -8.64 3.71 7.49
C GLN A 55 -9.15 2.46 6.74
N ASN A 56 -8.65 2.21 5.52
CA ASN A 56 -9.00 1.02 4.74
C ASN A 56 -7.93 -0.09 4.84
N LEU A 57 -6.87 0.14 5.61
CA LEU A 57 -5.80 -0.80 5.86
C LEU A 57 -5.97 -1.47 7.22
N GLU A 58 -5.47 -2.69 7.30
CA GLU A 58 -5.33 -3.46 8.52
C GLU A 58 -4.01 -4.24 8.41
N GLU A 59 -3.40 -4.53 9.55
CA GLU A 59 -2.16 -5.29 9.61
C GLU A 59 -2.42 -6.77 9.29
N GLU A 60 -1.51 -7.39 8.53
CA GLU A 60 -1.54 -8.83 8.25
C GLU A 60 -0.97 -9.59 9.47
N PRO A 61 -1.75 -10.43 10.17
CA PRO A 61 -1.30 -11.10 11.39
C PRO A 61 -0.15 -12.10 11.19
N SER A 62 -0.01 -12.65 9.98
CA SER A 62 1.05 -13.60 9.63
C SER A 62 1.72 -13.17 8.32
N PRO A 63 2.60 -12.15 8.37
CA PRO A 63 3.15 -11.55 7.16
C PRO A 63 3.99 -12.57 6.37
N GLN A 64 3.76 -12.57 5.05
CA GLN A 64 4.49 -13.36 4.07
C GLN A 64 4.97 -12.43 2.96
N PRO A 65 6.05 -12.79 2.22
CA PRO A 65 6.46 -12.03 1.05
C PRO A 65 5.30 -11.90 0.06
N VAL A 66 5.10 -10.69 -0.44
CA VAL A 66 4.21 -10.41 -1.57
C VAL A 66 4.91 -10.70 -2.90
N LEU A 67 4.15 -11.25 -3.84
CA LEU A 67 4.54 -11.46 -5.22
C LEU A 67 4.06 -10.27 -6.08
N HIS A 68 4.94 -9.32 -6.33
CA HIS A 68 4.67 -8.18 -7.20
C HIS A 68 5.93 -7.82 -8.01
N PRO A 69 5.84 -7.50 -9.32
CA PRO A 69 7.02 -7.24 -10.16
C PRO A 69 7.93 -6.09 -9.68
N LEU A 70 7.37 -5.16 -8.90
CA LEU A 70 8.12 -4.02 -8.37
C LEU A 70 8.71 -4.25 -6.98
N VAL A 71 8.49 -5.39 -6.32
CA VAL A 71 8.89 -5.59 -4.92
C VAL A 71 10.41 -5.42 -4.73
N GLU A 72 11.21 -5.95 -5.67
CA GLU A 72 12.68 -5.87 -5.65
C GLU A 72 13.22 -4.45 -5.96
N GLN A 73 12.37 -3.52 -6.38
CA GLN A 73 12.76 -2.11 -6.54
C GLN A 73 12.77 -1.35 -5.22
N TYR A 74 11.98 -1.81 -4.25
CA TYR A 74 11.82 -1.15 -2.95
C TYR A 74 12.54 -1.90 -1.82
N PHE A 75 12.66 -3.22 -1.91
CA PHE A 75 13.18 -4.06 -0.83
C PHE A 75 14.20 -5.07 -1.33
N ASN A 76 15.19 -5.38 -0.50
CA ASN A 76 16.28 -6.30 -0.86
C ASN A 76 15.99 -7.74 -0.41
N ARG A 77 15.34 -7.91 0.73
CA ARG A 77 15.00 -9.23 1.29
C ARG A 77 13.82 -9.15 2.25
N PHE A 78 13.24 -10.31 2.55
CA PHE A 78 12.19 -10.49 3.55
C PHE A 78 12.71 -11.42 4.64
N GLU A 79 12.82 -10.91 5.86
CA GLU A 79 13.36 -11.62 7.02
C GLU A 79 12.53 -11.31 8.27
N GLU A 80 12.27 -12.33 9.09
CA GLU A 80 11.54 -12.22 10.36
C GLU A 80 10.17 -11.51 10.25
N GLY A 81 9.47 -11.69 9.12
CA GLY A 81 8.15 -11.10 8.88
C GLY A 81 8.19 -9.68 8.31
N CYS A 82 9.37 -9.12 8.05
CA CYS A 82 9.54 -7.75 7.60
C CYS A 82 10.39 -7.66 6.32
N TYR A 83 10.06 -6.70 5.47
CA TYR A 83 10.93 -6.31 4.37
C TYR A 83 12.08 -5.44 4.85
N GLN A 84 13.28 -5.68 4.32
CA GLN A 84 14.49 -4.95 4.65
C GLN A 84 14.94 -4.10 3.46
N THR A 85 15.36 -2.87 3.75
CA THR A 85 16.02 -1.95 2.83
C THR A 85 17.45 -1.76 3.30
N ASP A 86 18.45 -2.11 2.49
CA ASP A 86 19.83 -1.80 2.86
C ASP A 86 20.07 -0.30 2.59
N PHE A 87 20.14 0.50 3.64
CA PHE A 87 20.69 1.86 3.55
C PHE A 87 22.22 1.73 3.57
N CYS A 88 22.85 2.01 2.43
CA CYS A 88 24.29 2.30 2.37
C CYS A 88 24.51 3.81 2.58
#